data_AF-A0A1G2L5L8-F1
#
_entry.id   AF-A0A1G2L5L8-F1
#
_cell.length_a   1.000
_cell.length_b   1.000
_cell.length_c   1.000
_cell.angle_alpha   90.00
_cell.angle_beta   90.00
_cell.angle_gamma   90.00
#
_symmetry.space_group_name_H-M   'P 1'
#
loop_
_entity.id
_entity.type
_entity.pdbx_description
1 polymer ?
#
loop_
_entity_poly.entity_id
_entity_poly.type
_entity_poly.pdbx_seq_one_letter_code
_entity_poly.pdbx_strand_id
1 'polypeptide(L)'
;MNMKFKKRSIRHIQTYVAFRNKRRGFDKETLCQRLVLLSEEVGELMKACRNEIRGNRRNNLRAISEEFVDVINVAVSVGNTLGIDLEEEFLRKMDIIDKRMAMTKKLKLQKT
;
A
#
# COMPACT_ATOMS: atom_id res chain seq x y z
N MET A 1 -19.58 15.94 -13.27
CA MET A 1 -19.20 16.27 -11.88
C MET A 1 -17.71 16.60 -11.87
N ASN A 2 -17.37 17.88 -11.68
CA ASN A 2 -15.99 18.36 -11.72
C ASN A 2 -15.43 18.34 -10.28
N MET A 3 -14.80 17.24 -9.87
CA MET A 3 -14.18 17.13 -8.55
C MET A 3 -12.82 17.86 -8.56
N LYS A 4 -12.73 19.01 -7.89
CA LYS A 4 -11.46 19.72 -7.64
C LYS A 4 -10.77 19.17 -6.36
N PHE A 5 -9.47 18.92 -6.49
CA PHE A 5 -8.58 18.09 -5.66
C PHE A 5 -8.17 18.66 -4.29
N LYS A 6 -7.91 17.77 -3.31
CA LYS A 6 -6.78 17.92 -2.36
C LYS A 6 -5.72 16.86 -2.73
N LYS A 7 -4.82 17.22 -3.66
CA LYS A 7 -3.83 16.31 -4.29
C LYS A 7 -3.01 15.55 -3.21
N ARG A 8 -3.03 14.20 -3.24
CA ARG A 8 -2.07 13.26 -2.57
C ARG A 8 -2.45 12.70 -1.18
N SER A 9 -3.72 12.40 -0.90
CA SER A 9 -4.11 11.72 0.35
C SER A 9 -4.36 10.22 0.13
N ILE A 10 -4.24 9.37 1.17
CA ILE A 10 -4.49 7.92 1.05
C ILE A 10 -5.93 7.67 0.60
N ARG A 11 -6.87 8.48 1.12
CA ARG A 11 -8.28 8.45 0.74
C ARG A 11 -8.53 8.73 -0.74
N HIS A 12 -7.70 9.57 -1.37
CA HIS A 12 -7.79 9.78 -2.82
C HIS A 12 -7.34 8.54 -3.60
N ILE A 13 -6.31 7.84 -3.13
CA ILE A 13 -5.87 6.57 -3.74
C ILE A 13 -6.99 5.53 -3.59
N GLN A 14 -7.58 5.39 -2.40
CA GLN A 14 -8.75 4.53 -2.18
C GLN A 14 -9.89 4.82 -3.15
N THR A 15 -10.26 6.10 -3.30
CA THR A 15 -11.35 6.52 -4.18
C THR A 15 -11.03 6.22 -5.65
N TYR A 16 -9.79 6.49 -6.08
CA TYR A 16 -9.35 6.23 -7.44
C TYR A 16 -9.34 4.72 -7.77
N VAL A 17 -8.83 3.89 -6.86
CA VAL A 17 -8.82 2.43 -7.01
C VAL A 17 -10.25 1.89 -7.05
N ALA A 18 -11.14 2.34 -6.16
CA ALA A 18 -12.55 1.96 -6.17
C ALA A 18 -13.23 2.30 -7.51
N PHE A 19 -13.00 3.51 -8.04
CA PHE A 19 -13.52 3.93 -9.33
C PHE A 19 -13.01 3.03 -10.48
N ARG A 20 -11.71 2.73 -10.52
CA ARG A 20 -11.12 1.85 -11.54
C ARG A 20 -11.66 0.43 -11.46
N ASN A 21 -11.77 -0.11 -10.26
CA ASN A 21 -12.28 -1.46 -10.04
C ASN A 21 -13.73 -1.59 -10.50
N LYS A 22 -14.57 -0.61 -10.19
CA LYS A 22 -15.95 -0.55 -10.69
C LYS A 22 -16.02 -0.51 -12.21
N ARG A 23 -15.16 0.28 -12.87
CA ARG A 23 -15.09 0.34 -14.35
C ARG A 23 -14.64 -0.97 -14.98
N ARG A 24 -13.85 -1.78 -14.27
CA ARG A 24 -13.33 -3.07 -14.74
C ARG A 24 -14.20 -4.26 -14.29
N GLY A 25 -15.26 -4.02 -13.52
CA GLY A 25 -16.13 -5.07 -12.97
C GLY A 25 -15.55 -5.82 -11.78
N PHE A 26 -14.41 -5.37 -11.25
CA PHE A 26 -13.74 -6.00 -10.12
C PHE A 26 -14.36 -5.63 -8.76
N ASP A 27 -15.33 -4.71 -8.73
CA ASP A 27 -16.13 -4.41 -7.54
C ASP A 27 -17.04 -5.59 -7.12
N LYS A 28 -17.20 -6.58 -7.99
CA LYS A 28 -17.93 -7.83 -7.76
C LYS A 28 -17.05 -8.97 -7.23
N GLU A 29 -15.74 -8.79 -7.20
CA GLU A 29 -14.81 -9.81 -6.70
C GLU A 29 -14.93 -9.96 -5.19
N THR A 30 -14.90 -11.21 -4.74
CA THR A 30 -14.88 -11.56 -3.32
C THR A 30 -13.57 -11.13 -2.67
N LEU A 31 -13.58 -10.96 -1.35
CA LEU A 31 -12.36 -10.73 -0.57
C LEU A 31 -11.30 -11.80 -0.83
N CYS A 32 -11.71 -13.07 -0.96
CA CYS A 32 -10.79 -14.18 -1.25
C CYS A 32 -10.05 -13.97 -2.58
N GLN A 33 -10.77 -13.63 -3.65
CA GLN A 33 -10.16 -13.34 -4.95
C GLN A 33 -9.17 -12.17 -4.88
N ARG A 34 -9.51 -11.12 -4.12
CA ARG A 34 -8.60 -9.98 -3.92
C ARG A 34 -7.34 -10.35 -3.15
N LEU A 35 -7.44 -11.23 -2.17
CA LEU A 35 -6.29 -11.69 -1.39
C LEU A 35 -5.37 -12.62 -2.21
N VAL A 36 -5.94 -13.46 -3.08
CA VAL A 36 -5.17 -14.24 -4.05
C VAL A 36 -4.39 -13.31 -4.97
N LEU A 37 -5.05 -12.32 -5.58
CA LEU A 37 -4.37 -11.33 -6.42
C LEU A 37 -3.28 -10.58 -5.66
N LEU A 38 -3.53 -10.17 -4.42
CA LEU A 38 -2.52 -9.50 -3.59
C LEU A 38 -1.29 -10.39 -3.38
N SER A 39 -1.49 -11.69 -3.18
CA SER A 39 -0.38 -12.64 -3.02
C SER A 39 0.45 -12.80 -4.31
N GLU A 40 -0.19 -12.71 -5.47
CA GLU A 40 0.47 -12.73 -6.78
C GLU A 40 1.36 -11.48 -6.94
N GLU A 41 0.80 -10.28 -6.74
CA GLU A 41 1.57 -9.02 -6.88
C GLU A 41 2.77 -8.95 -5.93
N VAL A 42 2.62 -9.45 -4.69
CA VAL A 42 3.73 -9.54 -3.74
C VAL A 42 4.81 -10.51 -4.25
N GLY A 43 4.41 -11.63 -4.84
CA GLY A 43 5.33 -12.59 -5.46
C GLY A 43 6.11 -12.00 -6.64
N GLU A 44 5.45 -11.20 -7.48
CA GLU A 44 6.08 -10.50 -8.61
C GLU A 44 7.08 -9.45 -8.12
N LEU A 45 6.70 -8.66 -7.11
CA LEU A 45 7.62 -7.73 -6.45
C LEU A 45 8.84 -8.44 -5.86
N MET A 46 8.66 -9.57 -5.18
CA MET A 46 9.77 -10.36 -4.66
C MET A 46 10.69 -10.87 -5.77
N LYS A 47 10.12 -11.30 -6.90
CA LYS A 47 10.87 -11.74 -8.08
C LYS A 47 11.69 -10.58 -8.70
N ALA A 48 11.10 -9.40 -8.83
CA ALA A 48 11.79 -8.21 -9.32
C ALA A 48 12.96 -7.79 -8.40
N CYS A 49 12.72 -7.74 -7.09
CA CYS A 49 13.76 -7.47 -6.09
C CYS A 49 14.89 -8.51 -6.12
N ARG A 50 14.56 -9.80 -6.25
CA ARG A 50 15.55 -10.88 -6.36
C ARG A 50 16.46 -10.70 -7.58
N ASN A 51 15.91 -10.26 -8.71
CA ASN A 51 16.70 -10.03 -9.92
C ASN A 51 17.71 -8.88 -9.74
N GLU A 52 17.33 -7.84 -8.99
CA GLU A 52 18.24 -6.75 -8.62
C GLU A 52 19.37 -7.22 -7.71
N ILE A 53 19.04 -8.01 -6.67
CA ILE A 53 20.04 -8.57 -5.76
C ILE A 53 21.07 -9.45 -6.50
N ARG A 54 20.62 -10.20 -7.53
CA ARG A 54 21.49 -11.07 -8.35
C ARG A 54 22.31 -10.29 -9.39
N GLY A 55 22.19 -8.96 -9.47
CA GLY A 55 23.00 -8.13 -10.35
C GLY A 55 22.62 -8.23 -11.83
N ASN A 56 21.38 -8.59 -12.17
CA ASN A 56 20.90 -8.54 -13.57
C ASN A 56 20.62 -7.08 -13.97
N ARG A 57 21.67 -6.29 -14.26
CA ARG A 57 21.65 -4.80 -14.32
C ARG A 57 20.96 -4.13 -15.52
N ARG A 58 19.83 -4.60 -16.03
CA ARG A 58 19.06 -3.84 -17.03
C ARG A 58 17.59 -3.70 -16.63
N ASN A 59 17.18 -2.47 -16.30
CA ASN A 59 15.81 -2.02 -16.04
C ASN A 59 15.10 -2.54 -14.76
N ASN A 60 15.82 -3.06 -13.77
CA ASN A 60 15.19 -3.61 -12.56
C ASN A 60 14.47 -2.58 -11.68
N LEU A 61 14.97 -1.35 -11.55
CA LEU A 61 14.29 -0.34 -10.74
C LEU A 61 12.91 0.02 -11.30
N ARG A 62 12.76 0.03 -12.63
CA ARG A 62 11.46 0.24 -13.27
C ARG A 62 10.53 -0.93 -12.97
N ALA A 63 11.00 -2.16 -13.16
CA ALA A 63 10.21 -3.36 -12.86
C ALA A 63 9.77 -3.36 -11.38
N ILE A 64 10.70 -3.19 -10.44
CA ILE A 64 10.41 -3.08 -9.01
C ILE A 64 9.37 -1.98 -8.73
N SER A 65 9.50 -0.82 -9.37
CA SER A 65 8.56 0.28 -9.17
C SER A 65 7.16 -0.03 -9.70
N GLU A 66 7.05 -0.74 -10.82
CA GLU A 66 5.78 -1.21 -11.39
C GLU A 66 5.13 -2.21 -10.42
N GLU A 67 5.84 -3.25 -10.00
CA GLU A 67 5.32 -4.25 -9.05
C GLU A 67 4.93 -3.64 -7.69
N PHE A 68 5.68 -2.64 -7.21
CA PHE A 68 5.31 -1.91 -5.99
C PHE A 68 3.96 -1.20 -6.12
N VAL A 69 3.71 -0.58 -7.28
CA VAL A 69 2.44 0.10 -7.54
C VAL A 69 1.29 -0.90 -7.61
N ASP A 70 1.53 -2.09 -8.16
CA ASP A 70 0.51 -3.13 -8.24
C ASP A 70 0.17 -3.72 -6.87
N VAL A 71 1.17 -3.98 -6.01
CA VAL A 71 0.95 -4.32 -4.60
C VAL A 71 0.13 -3.24 -3.89
N ILE A 72 0.46 -1.95 -4.05
CA ILE A 72 -0.29 -0.85 -3.45
C ILE A 72 -1.74 -0.83 -3.98
N ASN A 73 -1.94 -0.96 -5.29
CA ASN A 73 -3.26 -0.96 -5.91
C ASN A 73 -4.15 -2.07 -5.34
N VAL A 74 -3.64 -3.30 -5.26
CA VAL A 74 -4.42 -4.44 -4.80
C VAL A 74 -4.62 -4.40 -3.28
N ALA A 75 -3.63 -3.97 -2.49
CA ALA A 75 -3.79 -3.77 -1.05
C ALA A 75 -4.85 -2.71 -0.73
N VAL A 76 -4.86 -1.59 -1.47
CA VAL A 76 -5.89 -0.56 -1.36
C VAL A 76 -7.26 -1.12 -1.76
N SER A 77 -7.32 -1.94 -2.82
CA SER A 77 -8.54 -2.63 -3.22
C SER A 77 -9.10 -3.53 -2.11
N VAL A 78 -8.25 -4.30 -1.43
CA VAL A 78 -8.63 -5.12 -0.28
C VAL A 78 -9.19 -4.25 0.85
N GLY A 79 -8.52 -3.14 1.18
CA GLY A 79 -9.02 -2.18 2.17
C GLY A 79 -10.42 -1.64 1.82
N ASN A 80 -10.64 -1.31 0.55
CA ASN A 80 -11.96 -0.89 0.06
C ASN A 80 -13.02 -2.01 0.17
N THR A 81 -12.68 -3.26 -0.19
CA THR A 81 -13.58 -4.42 -0.06
C THR A 81 -13.98 -4.68 1.39
N LEU A 82 -13.09 -4.40 2.34
CA LEU A 82 -13.34 -4.52 3.78
C LEU A 82 -14.06 -3.30 4.39
N GLY A 83 -14.25 -2.23 3.62
CA GLY A 83 -14.85 -0.98 4.13
C GLY A 83 -13.94 -0.21 5.09
N ILE A 84 -12.62 -0.41 5.00
CA ILE A 84 -11.65 0.24 5.89
C ILE A 84 -11.34 1.65 5.39
N ASP A 85 -11.35 2.62 6.31
CA ASP A 85 -10.77 3.94 6.10
C ASP A 85 -9.24 3.86 6.29
N LEU A 86 -8.50 3.66 5.19
CA LEU A 86 -7.06 3.44 5.27
C LEU A 86 -6.31 4.70 5.71
N GLU A 87 -6.83 5.88 5.45
CA GLU A 87 -6.21 7.13 5.87
C GLU A 87 -6.30 7.31 7.38
N GLU A 88 -7.49 7.09 7.95
CA GLU A 88 -7.70 7.12 9.40
C GLU A 88 -6.83 6.06 10.11
N GLU A 89 -6.87 4.82 9.63
CA GLU A 89 -6.11 3.72 10.23
C GLU A 89 -4.59 3.90 10.11
N PHE A 90 -4.12 4.46 8.98
CA PHE A 90 -2.71 4.78 8.81
C PHE A 90 -2.26 5.84 9.82
N LEU A 91 -3.00 6.95 9.94
CA LEU A 91 -2.67 8.04 10.89
C LEU A 91 -2.70 7.55 12.34
N ARG A 92 -3.72 6.77 12.71
CA ARG A 92 -3.85 6.17 14.04
C ARG A 92 -2.65 5.27 14.36
N LYS A 93 -2.21 4.45 13.40
CA LYS A 93 -1.06 3.55 13.58
C LYS A 93 0.26 4.32 13.72
N MET A 94 0.46 5.36 12.91
CA MET A 94 1.69 6.19 12.96
C MET A 94 1.82 6.92 14.30
N ASP A 95 0.75 7.52 14.82
CA ASP A 95 0.75 8.18 16.13
C ASP A 95 1.16 7.21 17.27
N ILE A 96 0.65 5.98 17.24
CA ILE A 96 1.06 4.94 18.21
C ILE A 96 2.55 4.62 18.10
N ILE A 97 3.09 4.55 16.88
CA ILE A 97 4.52 4.26 16.63
C ILE A 97 5.39 5.40 17.14
N ASP A 98 5.01 6.65 16.85
CA ASP A 98 5.75 7.85 17.29
C ASP A 98 5.79 7.96 18.81
N LYS A 99 4.65 7.71 19.48
CA LYS A 99 4.57 7.66 20.95
C LYS A 99 5.50 6.61 21.54
N ARG A 100 5.57 5.41 20.94
CA ARG A 100 6.47 4.34 21.38
C ARG A 100 7.94 4.75 21.25
N MET A 101 8.32 5.32 20.10
CA MET A 101 9.70 5.79 19.87
C MET A 101 10.09 6.89 20.86
N ALA A 102 9.19 7.84 21.15
CA ALA A 102 9.41 8.91 22.11
C ALA A 102 9.64 8.38 23.54
N MET A 103 8.85 7.39 23.97
CA MET A 103 9.04 6.73 25.28
C MET A 103 10.39 6.00 25.35
N THR A 104 10.75 5.24 24.32
CA THR A 104 12.06 4.55 24.26
C THR A 104 13.22 5.53 24.32
N LYS A 105 13.12 6.68 23.67
CA LYS A 105 14.16 7.72 23.71
C LYS A 105 14.31 8.34 25.10
N LYS A 106 13.20 8.65 25.79
CA LYS A 106 13.21 9.17 27.18
C LYS A 106 13.86 8.18 28.15
N LEU A 107 13.55 6.89 28.03
CA LEU A 107 14.14 5.84 28.88
C LEU A 107 15.65 5.67 28.66
N LYS A 108 16.16 5.91 27.45
CA LYS A 108 17.61 5.88 27.19
C LYS A 108 18.32 7.10 27.79
N LEU A 109 17.72 8.29 27.68
CA LEU A 109 18.27 9.54 28.24
C LEU A 109 18.30 9.55 29.78
N GLN A 110 17.36 8.87 30.45
CA GLN A 110 17.35 8.76 31.92
C GLN A 110 18.36 7.73 32.48
N LYS A 111 18.94 6.90 31.60
CA LYS A 111 19.95 5.89 31.95
C LYS A 111 21.38 6.32 31.61
N THR A 112 21.55 7.57 31.18
CA THR A 112 22.85 8.20 30.88
C THR A 112 23.08 9.33 31.87
#